data_AF-K3VS22-F1
#
_entry.id   AF-K3VS22-F1
#
_cell.length_a   1.000
_cell.length_b   1.000
_cell.length_c   1.000
_cell.angle_alpha   90.00
_cell.angle_beta   90.00
_cell.angle_gamma   90.00
#
_symmetry.space_group_name_H-M   'P 1'
#
loop_
_entity.id
_entity.type
_entity.pdbx_description
1 polymer ?
#
loop_
_entity_poly.entity_id
_entity_poly.type
_entity_poly.pdbx_seq_one_letter_code
_entity_poly.pdbx_strand_id
1 'polypeptide(L)'
;MEVFCRNVPPDLSEEGLRGELEPFMKALGISDWACDKPRQKPQAWLKFLHASNGQAFLKKHGKISAETAQRREDIFLGNPLNLRIKPRDIARLHILKTAIYAEKSTRALDKHTVAHLNHNRDQRLRIPARDPEAPDYPFWVQAVSCGGNVFLGDDEILTYIEHNALRVPRSIKGKFTRLRLTVWLDGGNRMDFHNETIQDLIVGRHDNSFTLVLAEPPRLYRSAVTLENKNAKWQRVPELEDWGLIRAYSSTCLVYRIQVYDTKQFDIILRSIHSQDVLAITSHTIPSVPWNSVQVEINLHQGRQQFMARTKRLLSSGNIPFAILFQVQALV
;
A
#
# COMPACT_ATOMS: atom_id res chain seq x y z
N MET A 1 1.47 -9.20 -27.43
CA MET A 1 0.80 -8.58 -28.60
C MET A 1 0.30 -7.19 -28.23
N GLU A 2 0.31 -6.23 -29.16
CA GLU A 2 -0.25 -4.89 -28.93
C GLU A 2 -1.58 -4.70 -29.69
N VAL A 3 -2.55 -4.09 -29.04
CA VAL A 3 -3.87 -3.72 -29.57
C VAL A 3 -3.99 -2.21 -29.52
N PHE A 4 -4.40 -1.62 -30.63
CA PHE A 4 -4.63 -0.19 -30.75
C PHE A 4 -6.12 0.11 -30.58
N CYS A 5 -6.43 1.04 -29.69
CA CYS A 5 -7.79 1.48 -29.40
C CYS A 5 -7.98 2.91 -29.92
N ARG A 6 -8.93 3.10 -30.84
CA ARG A 6 -9.35 4.41 -31.33
C ARG A 6 -10.62 4.87 -30.64
N ASN A 7 -10.82 6.19 -30.62
CA ASN A 7 -11.98 6.87 -30.05
C ASN A 7 -12.12 6.66 -28.54
N VAL A 8 -11.00 6.65 -27.84
CA VAL A 8 -10.96 6.61 -26.38
C VAL A 8 -11.26 8.01 -25.84
N PRO A 9 -12.07 8.17 -24.77
CA PRO A 9 -12.36 9.49 -24.20
C PRO A 9 -11.07 10.26 -23.87
N PRO A 10 -10.90 11.51 -24.36
CA PRO A 10 -9.66 12.27 -24.18
C PRO A 10 -9.44 12.72 -22.72
N ASP A 11 -10.52 12.84 -21.96
CA ASP A 11 -10.52 13.25 -20.54
C ASP A 11 -10.16 12.10 -19.59
N LEU A 12 -10.06 10.88 -20.10
CA LEU A 12 -9.77 9.70 -19.30
C LEU A 12 -8.25 9.54 -19.11
N SER A 13 -7.82 9.50 -17.84
CA SER A 13 -6.43 9.21 -17.50
C SER A 13 -6.06 7.76 -17.80
N GLU A 14 -4.76 7.45 -17.81
CA GLU A 14 -4.28 6.08 -17.96
C GLU A 14 -4.82 5.16 -16.85
N GLU A 15 -4.77 5.58 -15.59
CA GLU A 15 -5.38 4.81 -14.50
C GLU A 15 -6.89 4.66 -14.63
N GLY A 16 -7.59 5.70 -15.11
CA GLY A 16 -9.02 5.68 -15.33
C GLY A 16 -9.40 4.66 -16.42
N LEU A 17 -8.70 4.70 -17.55
CA LEU A 17 -8.90 3.72 -18.63
C LEU A 17 -8.57 2.31 -18.17
N ARG A 18 -7.51 2.14 -17.38
CA ARG A 18 -7.16 0.85 -16.80
C ARG A 18 -8.29 0.31 -15.92
N GLY A 19 -8.85 1.15 -15.05
CA GLY A 19 -9.97 0.80 -14.18
C GLY A 19 -11.22 0.37 -14.96
N GLU A 20 -11.55 1.08 -16.03
CA GLU A 20 -12.70 0.75 -16.89
C GLU A 20 -12.49 -0.54 -17.70
N LEU A 21 -11.25 -0.86 -18.08
CA LEU A 21 -10.92 -2.08 -18.82
C LEU A 21 -10.80 -3.33 -17.94
N GLU A 22 -10.52 -3.15 -16.65
CA GLU A 22 -10.32 -4.22 -15.67
C GLU A 22 -11.45 -5.29 -15.68
N PRO A 23 -12.76 -4.94 -15.70
CA PRO A 23 -13.83 -5.93 -15.72
C PRO A 23 -13.85 -6.77 -17.01
N PHE A 24 -13.52 -6.17 -18.14
CA PHE A 24 -13.47 -6.86 -19.43
C PHE A 24 -12.30 -7.85 -19.50
N MET A 25 -11.15 -7.47 -18.94
CA MET A 25 -9.97 -8.32 -18.87
C MET A 25 -10.20 -9.50 -17.92
N LYS A 26 -10.80 -9.25 -16.75
CA LYS A 26 -11.17 -10.30 -15.78
C LYS A 26 -12.15 -11.31 -16.38
N ALA A 27 -13.16 -10.85 -17.12
CA ALA A 27 -14.13 -11.71 -17.80
C ALA A 27 -13.50 -12.59 -18.91
N LEU A 28 -12.27 -12.28 -19.34
CA LEU A 28 -11.50 -13.05 -20.31
C LEU A 28 -10.36 -13.87 -19.65
N GLY A 29 -10.21 -13.79 -18.33
CA GLY A 29 -9.09 -14.43 -17.61
C GLY A 29 -7.73 -13.80 -17.92
N ILE A 30 -7.70 -12.53 -18.34
CA ILE A 30 -6.46 -11.85 -18.71
C ILE A 30 -5.97 -11.02 -17.52
N SER A 31 -4.85 -11.44 -16.93
CA SER A 31 -4.16 -10.74 -15.84
C SER A 31 -2.92 -9.96 -16.32
N ASP A 32 -2.20 -10.49 -17.32
CA ASP A 32 -0.90 -9.98 -17.74
C ASP A 32 -1.01 -8.98 -18.90
N TRP A 33 -1.40 -7.75 -18.58
CA TRP A 33 -1.56 -6.68 -19.55
C TRP A 33 -1.15 -5.31 -18.99
N ALA A 34 -0.87 -4.37 -19.89
CA ALA A 34 -0.61 -2.98 -19.59
C ALA A 34 -1.39 -2.07 -20.54
N CYS A 35 -1.67 -0.86 -20.09
CA CYS A 35 -2.33 0.18 -20.87
C CYS A 35 -1.35 1.34 -21.06
N ASP A 36 -1.43 2.02 -22.19
CA ASP A 36 -0.67 3.23 -22.47
C ASP A 36 -1.63 4.25 -23.08
N LYS A 37 -1.85 5.36 -22.37
CA LYS A 37 -2.81 6.38 -22.73
C LYS A 37 -2.15 7.77 -22.67
N PRO A 38 -1.72 8.34 -23.81
CA PRO A 38 -1.22 9.70 -23.82
C PRO A 38 -2.34 10.69 -23.46
N ARG A 39 -2.01 11.69 -22.63
CA ARG A 39 -2.97 12.72 -22.19
C ARG A 39 -3.59 13.45 -23.39
N GLN A 40 -4.89 13.74 -23.30
CA GLN A 40 -5.67 14.52 -24.28
C GLN A 40 -5.77 13.95 -25.71
N LYS A 41 -5.25 12.75 -25.98
CA LYS A 41 -5.39 12.11 -27.30
C LYS A 41 -6.57 11.12 -27.29
N PRO A 42 -7.28 10.90 -28.40
CA PRO A 42 -8.37 9.92 -28.44
C PRO A 42 -7.90 8.48 -28.74
N GLN A 43 -6.68 8.14 -28.33
CA GLN A 43 -5.98 6.90 -28.70
C GLN A 43 -5.34 6.26 -27.46
N ALA A 44 -5.34 4.93 -27.41
CA ALA A 44 -4.65 4.13 -26.40
C ALA A 44 -4.05 2.86 -27.00
N TRP A 45 -3.05 2.30 -26.33
CA TRP A 45 -2.46 1.01 -26.67
C TRP A 45 -2.58 0.04 -25.51
N LEU A 46 -3.07 -1.16 -25.80
CA LEU A 46 -3.13 -2.26 -24.86
C LEU A 46 -2.03 -3.26 -25.19
N LYS A 47 -1.18 -3.53 -24.21
CA LYS A 47 0.02 -4.36 -24.36
C LYS A 47 -0.19 -5.65 -23.58
N PHE A 48 -0.28 -6.77 -24.27
CA PHE A 48 -0.48 -8.09 -23.69
C PHE A 48 0.82 -8.88 -23.68
N LEU A 49 1.12 -9.57 -22.58
CA LEU A 49 2.29 -10.44 -22.49
C LEU A 49 2.17 -11.61 -23.49
N HIS A 50 1.06 -12.34 -23.41
CA HIS A 50 0.76 -13.44 -24.33
C HIS A 50 -0.04 -12.97 -25.54
N ALA A 51 0.36 -13.41 -26.74
CA ALA A 51 -0.35 -13.08 -27.97
C ALA A 51 -1.77 -13.65 -28.01
N SER A 52 -1.98 -14.84 -27.42
CA SER A 52 -3.29 -15.47 -27.24
C SER A 52 -4.28 -14.57 -26.51
N ASN A 53 -3.84 -13.88 -25.44
CA ASN A 53 -4.69 -12.96 -24.67
C ASN A 53 -5.14 -11.77 -25.51
N GLY A 54 -4.24 -11.18 -26.30
CA GLY A 54 -4.57 -10.09 -27.23
C GLY A 54 -5.55 -10.53 -28.33
N GLN A 55 -5.42 -11.76 -28.83
CA GLN A 55 -6.37 -12.34 -29.79
C GLN A 55 -7.74 -12.62 -29.17
N ALA A 56 -7.79 -13.16 -27.95
CA ALA A 56 -9.04 -13.38 -27.22
C ALA A 56 -9.78 -12.07 -26.97
N PHE A 57 -9.05 -11.01 -26.59
CA PHE A 57 -9.58 -9.66 -26.46
C PHE A 57 -10.17 -9.15 -27.77
N LEU A 58 -9.42 -9.21 -28.88
CA LEU A 58 -9.93 -8.78 -30.19
C LEU A 58 -11.13 -9.61 -30.67
N LYS A 59 -11.17 -10.92 -30.40
CA LYS A 59 -12.30 -11.78 -30.76
C LYS A 59 -13.60 -11.35 -30.08
N LYS A 60 -13.52 -10.82 -28.85
CA LYS A 60 -14.70 -10.40 -28.07
C LYS A 60 -15.00 -8.89 -28.16
N HIS A 61 -13.98 -8.06 -28.25
CA HIS A 61 -14.07 -6.60 -28.14
C HIS A 61 -13.45 -5.84 -29.32
N GLY A 62 -12.88 -6.54 -30.29
CA GLY A 62 -12.35 -5.95 -31.52
C GLY A 62 -13.45 -5.36 -32.38
N LYS A 63 -13.04 -4.42 -33.25
CA LYS A 63 -13.92 -3.88 -34.29
C LYS A 63 -14.31 -4.97 -35.28
N ILE A 64 -15.57 -4.96 -35.72
CA ILE A 64 -16.02 -5.78 -36.85
C ILE A 64 -16.08 -4.87 -38.07
N SER A 65 -15.30 -5.19 -39.11
CA SER A 65 -15.43 -4.53 -40.41
C SER A 65 -16.61 -5.11 -41.18
N ALA A 66 -17.38 -4.25 -41.86
CA ALA A 66 -18.66 -4.65 -42.43
C ALA A 66 -18.56 -5.68 -43.59
N GLU A 67 -17.37 -5.91 -44.16
CA GLU A 67 -17.14 -7.04 -45.09
C GLU A 67 -17.40 -8.42 -44.44
N THR A 68 -17.27 -8.54 -43.12
CA THR A 68 -17.54 -9.81 -42.41
C THR A 68 -19.01 -9.93 -41.96
N ALA A 69 -19.74 -8.80 -41.89
CA ALA A 69 -21.15 -8.78 -41.50
C ALA A 69 -22.08 -9.23 -42.66
N GLN A 70 -21.71 -8.94 -43.91
CA GLN A 70 -22.48 -9.36 -45.09
C GLN A 70 -22.61 -10.88 -45.25
N ARG A 71 -21.70 -11.69 -44.68
CA ARG A 71 -21.82 -13.16 -44.73
C ARG A 71 -22.91 -13.75 -43.82
N ARG A 72 -23.59 -12.95 -43.00
CA ARG A 72 -24.67 -13.42 -42.10
C ARG A 72 -26.07 -12.95 -42.46
N GLU A 73 -26.23 -12.05 -43.43
CA GLU A 73 -27.53 -11.50 -43.82
C GLU A 73 -27.69 -11.47 -45.34
N ASP A 74 -27.62 -12.63 -45.99
CA ASP A 74 -28.08 -12.80 -47.40
C ASP A 74 -29.39 -13.60 -47.42
N ILE A 75 -30.41 -13.13 -46.71
CA ILE A 75 -31.82 -13.39 -47.02
C ILE A 75 -32.57 -12.12 -46.59
N PHE A 76 -32.81 -11.15 -47.47
CA PHE A 76 -34.05 -10.36 -47.56
C PHE A 76 -33.91 -9.30 -48.68
N LEU A 77 -34.77 -9.48 -49.69
CA LEU A 77 -35.23 -8.62 -50.79
C LEU A 77 -34.54 -7.25 -51.04
N GLY A 78 -34.15 -7.09 -52.31
CA GLY A 78 -33.52 -5.90 -52.85
C GLY A 78 -34.41 -4.65 -52.94
N ASN A 79 -33.72 -3.50 -52.92
CA ASN A 79 -34.24 -2.22 -53.36
C ASN A 79 -33.14 -1.45 -54.12
N PRO A 80 -33.42 -0.88 -55.31
CA PRO A 80 -32.40 -0.27 -56.17
C PRO A 80 -32.26 1.23 -55.91
N LEU A 81 -31.63 1.62 -54.79
CA LEU A 81 -31.18 3.01 -54.58
C LEU A 81 -29.78 3.00 -53.92
N ASN A 82 -28.77 2.72 -54.73
CA ASN A 82 -27.37 2.67 -54.33
C ASN A 82 -26.79 4.07 -54.05
N LEU A 83 -27.02 4.59 -52.85
CA LEU A 83 -26.05 5.49 -52.21
C LEU A 83 -24.85 4.63 -51.81
N ARG A 84 -23.64 4.98 -52.28
CA ARG A 84 -22.37 4.33 -51.87
C ARG A 84 -22.11 4.58 -50.38
N ILE A 85 -22.83 3.88 -49.50
CA ILE A 85 -22.61 3.89 -48.06
C ILE A 85 -21.37 3.04 -47.83
N LYS A 86 -20.25 3.70 -47.48
CA LYS A 86 -19.05 2.99 -47.05
C LYS A 86 -19.42 2.08 -45.87
N PRO A 87 -19.02 0.79 -45.88
CA PRO A 87 -19.26 -0.11 -44.77
C PRO A 87 -18.71 0.50 -43.48
N ARG A 88 -19.57 0.74 -42.48
CA ARG A 88 -19.18 1.36 -41.20
C ARG A 88 -18.68 0.26 -40.26
N ASP A 89 -17.47 0.43 -39.73
CA ASP A 89 -16.93 -0.44 -38.67
C ASP A 89 -17.83 -0.40 -37.43
N ILE A 90 -18.10 -1.56 -36.82
CA ILE A 90 -18.93 -1.70 -35.61
C ILE A 90 -18.01 -1.88 -34.39
N ALA A 91 -18.16 -1.03 -33.38
CA ALA A 91 -17.46 -1.15 -32.10
C ALA A 91 -18.21 -2.10 -31.15
N ARG A 92 -17.50 -3.05 -30.54
CA ARG A 92 -18.04 -3.96 -29.51
C ARG A 92 -17.65 -3.57 -28.09
N LEU A 93 -16.70 -2.65 -27.95
CA LEU A 93 -16.26 -2.13 -26.67
C LEU A 93 -16.85 -0.74 -26.47
N HIS A 94 -17.53 -0.54 -25.34
CA HIS A 94 -18.07 0.75 -24.95
C HIS A 94 -17.54 1.09 -23.55
N ILE A 95 -16.91 2.25 -23.42
CA ILE A 95 -16.44 2.79 -22.14
C ILE A 95 -17.09 4.15 -21.97
N LEU A 96 -17.78 4.39 -20.84
CA LEU A 96 -18.51 5.63 -20.57
C LEU A 96 -19.45 6.03 -21.73
N LYS A 97 -20.18 5.05 -22.29
CA LYS A 97 -21.05 5.20 -23.48
C LYS A 97 -20.33 5.62 -24.77
N THR A 98 -19.00 5.66 -24.77
CA THR A 98 -18.17 5.96 -25.94
C THR A 98 -17.76 4.66 -26.62
N ALA A 99 -18.05 4.54 -27.91
CA ALA A 99 -17.67 3.40 -28.74
C ALA A 99 -16.16 3.39 -29.03
N ILE A 100 -15.45 2.36 -28.57
CA ILE A 100 -14.02 2.18 -28.76
C ILE A 100 -13.78 1.12 -29.84
N TYR A 101 -12.97 1.49 -30.83
CA TYR A 101 -12.59 0.60 -31.92
C TYR A 101 -11.23 -0.01 -31.63
N ALA A 102 -11.23 -1.26 -31.18
CA ALA A 102 -10.00 -2.01 -30.92
C ALA A 102 -9.57 -2.80 -32.16
N GLU A 103 -8.32 -2.61 -32.59
CA GLU A 103 -7.71 -3.32 -33.71
C GLU A 103 -6.29 -3.78 -33.37
N LYS A 104 -5.78 -4.78 -34.09
CA LYS A 104 -4.39 -5.23 -33.91
C LYS A 104 -3.44 -4.10 -34.31
N SER A 105 -2.50 -3.75 -33.42
CA SER A 105 -1.43 -2.80 -33.75
C SER A 105 -0.43 -3.44 -34.73
N THR A 106 0.15 -2.63 -35.60
CA THR A 106 1.25 -3.04 -36.50
C THR A 106 2.60 -3.04 -35.79
N ARG A 107 2.69 -2.48 -34.57
CA ARG A 107 3.93 -2.39 -33.79
C ARG A 107 4.19 -3.68 -33.02
N ALA A 108 5.47 -4.08 -32.99
CA ALA A 108 5.94 -5.10 -32.06
C ALA A 108 6.04 -4.50 -30.64
N LEU A 109 5.89 -5.32 -29.60
CA LEU A 109 6.10 -4.82 -28.24
C LEU A 109 7.57 -4.49 -28.02
N ASP A 110 7.77 -3.35 -27.38
CA ASP A 110 9.08 -2.95 -26.91
C ASP A 110 9.63 -3.93 -25.84
N LYS A 111 10.95 -4.14 -25.86
CA LYS A 111 11.66 -5.06 -24.97
C LYS A 111 11.46 -4.68 -23.50
N HIS A 112 11.44 -3.38 -23.18
CA HIS A 112 11.24 -2.94 -21.79
C HIS A 112 9.82 -3.20 -21.31
N THR A 113 8.82 -3.04 -22.17
CA THR A 113 7.42 -3.39 -21.83
C THR A 113 7.30 -4.89 -21.54
N VAL A 114 7.92 -5.74 -22.35
CA VAL A 114 7.91 -7.20 -22.12
C VAL A 114 8.61 -7.55 -20.80
N ALA A 115 9.76 -6.94 -20.51
CA ALA A 115 10.46 -7.14 -19.25
C ALA A 115 9.60 -6.72 -18.04
N HIS A 116 8.93 -5.56 -18.12
CA HIS A 116 8.02 -5.08 -17.08
C HIS A 116 6.82 -6.02 -16.88
N LEU A 117 6.20 -6.52 -17.95
CA LEU A 117 5.09 -7.46 -17.86
C LEU A 117 5.53 -8.80 -17.27
N ASN A 118 6.70 -9.31 -17.63
CA ASN A 118 7.29 -10.50 -17.02
C ASN A 118 7.56 -10.27 -15.53
N HIS A 119 8.14 -9.13 -15.16
CA HIS A 119 8.38 -8.79 -13.76
C HIS A 119 7.07 -8.78 -12.95
N ASN A 120 6.00 -8.17 -13.47
CA ASN A 120 4.70 -8.14 -12.80
C ASN A 120 4.05 -9.53 -12.70
N ARG A 121 4.23 -10.39 -13.71
CA ARG A 121 3.79 -11.79 -13.64
C ARG A 121 4.57 -12.55 -12.58
N ASP A 122 5.89 -12.45 -12.59
CA ASP A 122 6.76 -13.18 -11.66
C ASP A 122 6.56 -12.68 -10.23
N GLN A 123 6.32 -11.38 -10.02
CA GLN A 123 5.85 -10.85 -8.73
C GLN A 123 4.53 -11.50 -8.30
N ARG A 124 3.54 -11.64 -9.19
CA ARG A 124 2.27 -12.31 -8.87
C ARG A 124 2.42 -13.80 -8.61
N LEU A 125 3.34 -14.48 -9.27
CA LEU A 125 3.64 -15.89 -9.01
C LEU A 125 4.42 -16.08 -7.71
N ARG A 126 5.22 -15.08 -7.29
CA ARG A 126 5.83 -14.98 -5.95
C ARG A 126 4.82 -14.58 -4.86
N ILE A 127 3.57 -14.29 -5.21
CA ILE A 127 2.48 -14.22 -4.23
C ILE A 127 2.01 -15.67 -4.05
N PRO A 128 2.25 -16.30 -2.88
CA PRO A 128 1.62 -17.58 -2.60
C PRO A 128 0.12 -17.41 -2.82
N ALA A 129 -0.51 -18.39 -3.50
CA ALA A 129 -1.97 -18.41 -3.62
C ALA A 129 -2.55 -18.18 -2.22
N ARG A 130 -3.43 -17.18 -2.09
CA ARG A 130 -4.10 -16.80 -0.85
C ARG A 130 -4.52 -18.08 -0.15
N ASP A 131 -3.87 -18.40 0.97
CA ASP A 131 -4.31 -19.52 1.79
C ASP A 131 -5.76 -19.21 2.17
N PRO A 132 -6.75 -20.00 1.71
CA PRO A 132 -8.16 -19.72 1.97
C PRO A 132 -8.46 -19.62 3.46
N GLU A 133 -7.59 -20.22 4.29
CA GLU A 133 -7.66 -20.27 5.74
C GLU A 133 -6.89 -19.15 6.46
N ALA A 134 -6.02 -18.38 5.78
CA ALA A 134 -5.35 -17.24 6.42
C ALA A 134 -6.39 -16.15 6.71
N PRO A 135 -6.80 -15.95 7.98
CA PRO A 135 -7.96 -15.15 8.24
C PRO A 135 -7.59 -13.68 8.06
N ASP A 136 -8.32 -13.00 7.17
CA ASP A 136 -8.21 -11.55 6.95
C ASP A 136 -8.88 -10.75 8.08
N TYR A 137 -8.92 -11.32 9.29
CA TYR A 137 -9.68 -10.78 10.42
C TYR A 137 -8.89 -9.68 11.14
N PRO A 138 -9.53 -8.52 11.39
CA PRO A 138 -8.99 -7.56 12.33
C PRO A 138 -8.94 -8.17 13.74
N PHE A 139 -7.88 -7.89 14.49
CA PHE A 139 -7.74 -8.26 15.89
C PHE A 139 -7.93 -7.06 16.79
N TRP A 140 -8.28 -7.29 18.05
CA TRP A 140 -8.52 -6.20 19.00
C TRP A 140 -7.24 -5.79 19.72
N VAL A 141 -6.94 -4.51 19.65
CA VAL A 141 -5.74 -3.93 20.29
C VAL A 141 -6.12 -3.47 21.69
N GLN A 142 -5.34 -3.89 22.69
CA GLN A 142 -5.51 -3.54 24.10
C GLN A 142 -4.72 -2.30 24.49
N ALA A 143 -3.49 -2.18 23.99
CA ALA A 143 -2.65 -1.03 24.25
C ALA A 143 -1.72 -0.77 23.07
N VAL A 144 -1.40 0.51 22.88
CA VAL A 144 -0.31 0.96 22.01
C VAL A 144 0.58 1.83 22.87
N SER A 145 1.86 1.51 22.90
CA SER A 145 2.87 2.32 23.57
C SER A 145 4.01 2.66 22.64
N CYS A 146 4.58 3.84 22.85
CA CYS A 146 5.80 4.29 22.21
C CYS A 146 6.93 4.35 23.25
N GLY A 147 8.14 3.98 22.86
CA GLY A 147 9.21 3.76 23.81
C GLY A 147 10.58 3.63 23.18
N GLY A 148 11.46 2.94 23.89
CA GLY A 148 12.80 2.58 23.44
C GLY A 148 13.27 1.29 24.08
N ASN A 149 14.18 0.59 23.44
CA ASN A 149 14.82 -0.60 24.00
C ASN A 149 16.16 -0.23 24.62
N VAL A 150 16.41 -0.68 25.85
CA VAL A 150 17.67 -0.46 26.57
C VAL A 150 18.04 -1.73 27.33
N PHE A 151 19.32 -2.05 27.40
CA PHE A 151 19.82 -3.10 28.29
C PHE A 151 19.91 -2.56 29.73
N LEU A 152 19.28 -3.24 30.68
CA LEU A 152 19.24 -2.84 32.09
C LEU A 152 19.79 -3.95 33.01
N GLY A 153 20.37 -3.52 34.13
CA GLY A 153 20.92 -4.40 35.17
C GLY A 153 22.31 -4.94 34.84
N ASP A 154 22.87 -5.69 35.79
CA ASP A 154 24.23 -6.27 35.66
C ASP A 154 24.29 -7.34 34.56
N ASP A 155 23.17 -8.02 34.30
CA ASP A 155 23.02 -9.05 33.25
C ASP A 155 22.69 -8.46 31.86
N GLU A 156 22.66 -7.12 31.73
CA GLU A 156 22.34 -6.41 30.48
C GLU A 156 21.06 -6.96 29.79
N ILE A 157 19.96 -7.02 30.52
CA ILE A 157 18.70 -7.59 29.99
C ILE A 157 18.01 -6.56 29.10
N LEU A 158 17.72 -6.95 27.86
CA LEU A 158 16.96 -6.12 26.91
C LEU A 158 15.59 -5.79 27.49
N THR A 159 15.36 -4.53 27.82
CA THR A 159 14.16 -4.04 28.47
C THR A 159 13.53 -2.91 27.63
N TYR A 160 12.21 -2.97 27.49
CA TYR A 160 11.46 -1.92 26.81
C TYR A 160 11.04 -0.84 27.83
N ILE A 161 11.42 0.40 27.54
CA ILE A 161 11.08 1.57 28.33
C ILE A 161 9.85 2.22 27.73
N GLU A 162 8.74 2.19 28.47
CA GLU A 162 7.48 2.81 28.06
C GLU A 162 7.52 4.33 28.30
N HIS A 163 7.77 5.11 27.24
CA HIS A 163 7.68 6.58 27.30
C HIS A 163 6.23 7.04 27.40
N ASN A 164 5.35 6.40 26.64
CA ASN A 164 3.93 6.62 26.77
C ASN A 164 3.18 5.32 26.46
N ALA A 165 2.28 4.93 27.35
CA ALA A 165 1.43 3.77 27.19
C ALA A 165 -0.02 4.19 27.40
N LEU A 166 -0.81 4.05 26.33
CA LEU A 166 -2.25 4.19 26.45
C LEU A 166 -2.90 2.82 26.34
N ARG A 167 -3.67 2.46 27.36
CA ARG A 167 -4.67 1.41 27.23
C ARG A 167 -5.82 1.95 26.40
N VAL A 168 -5.98 1.40 25.22
CA VAL A 168 -6.96 1.86 24.27
C VAL A 168 -8.32 1.21 24.54
N PRO A 169 -9.44 1.86 24.19
CA PRO A 169 -10.75 1.25 24.27
C PRO A 169 -10.84 -0.01 23.39
N ARG A 170 -11.70 -0.96 23.75
CA ARG A 170 -11.99 -2.20 22.99
C ARG A 170 -12.52 -2.00 21.57
N SER A 171 -12.64 -0.76 21.10
CA SER A 171 -13.06 -0.41 19.74
C SER A 171 -11.89 -0.31 18.75
N ILE A 172 -10.63 -0.30 19.23
CA ILE A 172 -9.46 -0.22 18.35
C ILE A 172 -9.11 -1.60 17.79
N LYS A 173 -8.95 -1.63 16.47
CA LYS A 173 -8.64 -2.81 15.68
C LYS A 173 -7.25 -2.71 15.09
N GLY A 174 -6.59 -3.85 14.95
CA GLY A 174 -5.33 -4.04 14.25
C GLY A 174 -5.50 -5.02 13.11
N LYS A 175 -4.73 -4.85 12.04
CA LYS A 175 -4.69 -5.79 10.91
C LYS A 175 -3.30 -5.82 10.29
N PHE A 176 -2.72 -7.01 10.27
CA PHE A 176 -1.53 -7.27 9.48
C PHE A 176 -1.93 -7.58 8.05
N THR A 177 -1.29 -6.87 7.12
CA THR A 177 -1.32 -7.15 5.69
C THR A 177 0.11 -7.33 5.21
N ARG A 178 0.29 -7.85 3.99
CA ARG A 178 1.62 -7.99 3.38
C ARG A 178 2.41 -6.68 3.28
N LEU A 179 1.74 -5.53 3.19
CA LEU A 179 2.42 -4.24 3.01
C LEU A 179 2.59 -3.46 4.31
N ARG A 180 1.70 -3.68 5.27
CA ARG A 180 1.64 -2.88 6.49
C ARG A 180 0.84 -3.55 7.59
N LEU A 181 1.17 -3.18 8.82
CA LEU A 181 0.26 -3.25 9.96
C LEU A 181 -0.53 -1.95 10.05
N THR A 182 -1.85 -2.04 10.13
CA THR A 182 -2.73 -0.89 10.37
C THR A 182 -3.44 -1.07 11.70
N VAL A 183 -3.38 -0.04 12.55
CA VAL A 183 -4.14 0.08 13.80
C VAL A 183 -5.12 1.24 13.65
N TRP A 184 -6.41 1.04 13.90
CA TRP A 184 -7.42 2.06 13.66
C TRP A 184 -8.63 1.95 14.58
N LEU A 185 -9.32 3.07 14.72
CA LEU A 185 -10.66 3.19 15.30
C LEU A 185 -11.65 3.50 14.17
N ASP A 186 -12.77 2.76 14.11
CA ASP A 186 -13.78 2.98 13.08
C ASP A 186 -14.35 4.41 13.17
N GLY A 187 -14.25 5.17 12.06
CA GLY A 187 -14.65 6.57 12.01
C GLY A 187 -13.72 7.56 12.73
N GLY A 188 -12.58 7.09 13.26
CA GLY A 188 -11.70 7.89 14.11
C GLY A 188 -10.25 7.99 13.60
N ASN A 189 -9.30 7.72 14.50
CA ASN A 189 -7.87 7.81 14.26
C ASN A 189 -7.31 6.51 13.65
N ARG A 190 -6.20 6.61 12.93
CA ARG A 190 -5.52 5.49 12.26
C ARG A 190 -4.01 5.66 12.30
N MET A 191 -3.30 4.55 12.41
CA MET A 191 -1.86 4.44 12.44
C MET A 191 -1.40 3.31 11.53
N ASP A 192 -0.50 3.60 10.60
CA ASP A 192 0.06 2.65 9.65
C ASP A 192 1.56 2.45 9.89
N PHE A 193 1.97 1.20 10.05
CA PHE A 193 3.35 0.75 10.09
C PHE A 193 3.64 0.00 8.79
N HIS A 194 4.53 0.54 7.97
CA HIS A 194 4.91 -0.13 6.72
C HIS A 194 5.85 -1.29 7.03
N ASN A 195 5.61 -2.47 6.45
CA ASN A 195 6.43 -3.64 6.77
C ASN A 195 7.89 -3.45 6.33
N GLU A 196 8.13 -2.70 5.26
CA GLU A 196 9.48 -2.32 4.79
C GLU A 196 10.28 -1.51 5.80
N THR A 197 9.60 -0.80 6.72
CA THR A 197 10.25 0.00 7.76
C THR A 197 10.42 -0.77 9.05
N ILE A 198 9.85 -1.99 9.18
CA ILE A 198 10.00 -2.82 10.38
C ILE A 198 11.31 -3.60 10.23
N GLN A 199 12.30 -3.27 11.06
CA GLN A 199 13.59 -3.98 11.12
C GLN A 199 13.44 -5.28 11.92
N ASP A 200 12.82 -5.20 13.10
CA ASP A 200 12.57 -6.36 13.95
C ASP A 200 11.14 -6.37 14.46
N LEU A 201 10.52 -7.55 14.41
CA LEU A 201 9.24 -7.85 15.05
C LEU A 201 9.49 -8.86 16.19
N ILE A 202 9.45 -8.36 17.42
CA ILE A 202 9.72 -9.15 18.62
C ILE A 202 8.40 -9.50 19.30
N VAL A 203 8.23 -10.76 19.66
CA VAL A 203 6.96 -11.32 20.13
C VAL A 203 7.07 -11.72 21.59
N GLY A 204 6.31 -11.03 22.44
CA GLY A 204 6.13 -11.36 23.85
C GLY A 204 4.89 -12.22 24.06
N ARG A 205 5.06 -13.55 24.17
CA ARG A 205 3.93 -14.47 24.41
C ARG A 205 3.31 -14.34 25.80
N HIS A 206 4.08 -13.90 26.79
CA HIS A 206 3.58 -13.74 28.17
C HIS A 206 2.52 -12.65 28.28
N ASP A 207 2.67 -11.56 27.52
CA ASP A 207 1.77 -10.39 27.56
C ASP A 207 1.04 -10.14 26.23
N ASN A 208 1.04 -11.12 25.34
CA ASN A 208 0.43 -11.07 24.00
C ASN A 208 0.80 -9.78 23.25
N SER A 209 2.08 -9.44 23.24
CA SER A 209 2.57 -8.18 22.66
C SER A 209 3.50 -8.37 21.48
N PHE A 210 3.44 -7.38 20.58
CA PHE A 210 4.39 -7.19 19.49
C PHE A 210 5.21 -5.93 19.78
N THR A 211 6.52 -6.08 19.86
CA THR A 211 7.46 -4.95 19.88
C THR A 211 8.04 -4.79 18.48
N LEU A 212 7.76 -3.64 17.86
CA LEU A 212 8.21 -3.25 16.54
C LEU A 212 9.41 -2.34 16.69
N VAL A 213 10.54 -2.71 16.08
CA VAL A 213 11.70 -1.83 15.89
C VAL A 213 11.67 -1.31 14.46
N LEU A 214 11.66 0.00 14.29
CA LEU A 214 11.40 0.66 13.02
C LEU A 214 12.61 1.45 12.52
N ALA A 215 12.81 1.47 11.21
CA ALA A 215 13.74 2.38 10.53
C ALA A 215 13.15 3.80 10.39
N GLU A 216 11.82 3.89 10.25
CA GLU A 216 11.09 5.15 10.09
C GLU A 216 9.85 5.18 11.01
N PRO A 217 9.46 6.37 11.51
CA PRO A 217 8.28 6.49 12.35
C PRO A 217 6.99 6.17 11.57
N PRO A 218 5.96 5.63 12.25
CA PRO A 218 4.71 5.24 11.62
C PRO A 218 3.92 6.46 11.11
N ARG A 219 3.04 6.21 10.14
CA ARG A 219 2.18 7.26 9.57
C ARG A 219 0.88 7.36 10.35
N LEU A 220 0.63 8.52 10.95
CA LEU A 220 -0.58 8.80 11.71
C LEU A 220 -1.59 9.55 10.86
N TYR A 221 -2.87 9.20 11.03
CA TYR A 221 -3.98 9.76 10.27
C TYR A 221 -5.18 10.03 11.18
N ARG A 222 -5.91 11.10 10.88
CA ARG A 222 -7.22 11.41 11.46
C ARG A 222 -8.27 11.40 10.36
N SER A 223 -9.45 10.87 10.65
CA SER A 223 -10.58 10.93 9.72
C SER A 223 -11.13 12.36 9.67
N ALA A 224 -11.11 12.99 8.50
CA ALA A 224 -11.82 14.24 8.27
C ALA A 224 -13.25 13.92 7.84
N VAL A 225 -14.13 13.63 8.81
CA VAL A 225 -15.56 13.52 8.55
C VAL A 225 -16.13 14.94 8.54
N THR A 226 -16.28 15.54 7.36
CA THR A 226 -17.06 16.76 7.19
C THR A 226 -18.53 16.41 7.00
N LEU A 227 -19.44 17.14 7.67
CA LEU A 227 -20.91 16.98 7.59
C LEU A 227 -21.45 16.88 6.14
N GLU A 228 -20.74 17.46 5.17
CA GLU A 228 -21.14 17.53 3.77
C GLU A 228 -20.59 16.39 2.88
N ASN A 229 -19.66 15.56 3.37
CA ASN A 229 -19.01 14.54 2.56
C ASN A 229 -18.83 13.23 3.35
N LYS A 230 -19.68 12.23 3.06
CA LYS A 230 -19.62 10.89 3.68
C LYS A 230 -18.38 10.07 3.28
N ASN A 231 -17.58 10.57 2.34
CA ASN A 231 -16.32 9.97 1.96
C ASN A 231 -15.24 10.40 2.97
N ALA A 232 -14.93 9.53 3.93
CA ALA A 232 -13.88 9.76 4.91
C ALA A 232 -12.54 10.03 4.20
N LYS A 233 -12.10 11.29 4.20
CA LYS A 233 -10.78 11.67 3.72
C LYS A 233 -9.81 11.58 4.89
N TRP A 234 -8.86 10.66 4.81
CA TRP A 234 -7.81 10.55 5.82
C TRP A 234 -6.83 11.71 5.67
N GLN A 235 -6.63 12.47 6.75
CA GLN A 235 -5.63 13.53 6.81
C GLN A 235 -4.43 13.03 7.61
N ARG A 236 -3.22 13.15 7.06
CA ARG A 236 -1.99 12.83 7.78
C ARG A 236 -1.78 13.84 8.90
N VAL A 237 -1.53 13.34 10.10
CA VAL A 237 -1.30 14.14 11.30
C VAL A 237 0.05 13.76 11.93
N PRO A 238 0.69 14.68 12.66
CA PRO A 238 1.96 14.43 13.34
C PRO A 238 1.78 13.74 14.70
N GLU A 239 0.55 13.68 15.23
CA GLU A 239 0.24 13.18 16.56
C GLU A 239 -1.19 12.65 16.65
N LEU A 240 -1.43 11.79 17.64
CA LEU A 240 -2.74 11.30 18.03
C LEU A 240 -2.89 11.48 19.55
N GLU A 241 -3.21 12.70 19.99
CA GLU A 241 -3.35 13.03 21.42
C GLU A 241 -4.35 12.13 22.13
N ASP A 242 -5.48 11.80 21.47
CA ASP A 242 -6.50 10.88 21.99
C ASP A 242 -5.96 9.47 22.26
N TRP A 243 -4.82 9.13 21.64
CA TRP A 243 -4.11 7.87 21.82
C TRP A 243 -2.90 8.01 22.76
N GLY A 244 -2.74 9.15 23.43
CA GLY A 244 -1.54 9.50 24.20
C GLY A 244 -0.30 9.75 23.33
N LEU A 245 -0.41 9.63 22.01
CA LEU A 245 0.72 9.75 21.09
C LEU A 245 0.98 11.21 20.73
N ILE A 246 1.39 12.02 21.72
CA ILE A 246 1.71 13.44 21.53
C ILE A 246 2.93 13.63 20.62
N ARG A 247 2.96 14.71 19.85
CA ARG A 247 3.98 15.01 18.83
C ARG A 247 5.42 14.89 19.35
N ALA A 248 5.65 15.27 20.61
CA ALA A 248 6.97 15.22 21.25
C ALA A 248 7.60 13.81 21.21
N TYR A 249 6.77 12.76 21.26
CA TYR A 249 7.23 11.38 21.27
C TYR A 249 6.90 10.66 19.96
N SER A 250 5.66 10.75 19.49
CA SER A 250 5.12 9.87 18.44
C SER A 250 5.69 10.13 17.06
N SER A 251 6.08 11.37 16.76
CA SER A 251 6.60 11.73 15.43
C SER A 251 8.00 11.21 15.14
N THR A 252 8.73 10.79 16.18
CA THR A 252 10.15 10.37 16.08
C THR A 252 10.43 9.05 16.79
N CYS A 253 9.41 8.43 17.37
CA CYS A 253 9.58 7.15 18.02
C CYS A 253 9.76 6.05 16.97
N LEU A 254 10.72 5.16 17.23
CA LEU A 254 11.07 4.04 16.36
C LEU A 254 10.79 2.69 17.02
N VAL A 255 10.39 2.67 18.30
CA VAL A 255 10.05 1.44 19.00
C VAL A 255 8.63 1.53 19.53
N TYR A 256 7.76 0.65 19.03
CA TYR A 256 6.37 0.59 19.45
C TYR A 256 6.05 -0.79 20.00
N ARG A 257 5.27 -0.83 21.08
CA ARG A 257 4.73 -2.08 21.61
C ARG A 257 3.21 -2.07 21.51
N ILE A 258 2.65 -3.12 20.91
CA ILE A 258 1.23 -3.29 20.67
C ILE A 258 0.78 -4.54 21.42
N GLN A 259 -0.16 -4.38 22.35
CA GLN A 259 -0.73 -5.48 23.11
C GLN A 259 -2.08 -5.91 22.52
N VAL A 260 -2.33 -7.21 22.46
CA VAL A 260 -3.57 -7.81 21.95
C VAL A 260 -4.39 -8.37 23.09
N TYR A 261 -5.72 -8.22 23.03
CA TYR A 261 -6.62 -8.66 24.12
C TYR A 261 -6.68 -10.17 24.35
N ASP A 262 -6.57 -10.97 23.29
CA ASP A 262 -6.89 -12.41 23.31
C ASP A 262 -5.71 -13.24 22.81
N THR A 263 -5.25 -14.17 23.66
CA THR A 263 -4.16 -15.11 23.34
C THR A 263 -4.47 -15.97 22.11
N LYS A 264 -5.74 -16.38 21.91
CA LYS A 264 -6.11 -17.17 20.73
C LYS A 264 -5.97 -16.35 19.46
N GLN A 265 -6.37 -15.08 19.49
CA GLN A 265 -6.15 -14.15 18.38
C GLN A 265 -4.66 -13.92 18.15
N PHE A 266 -3.87 -13.79 19.22
CA PHE A 266 -2.43 -13.61 19.14
C PHE A 266 -1.73 -14.74 18.35
N ASP A 267 -2.02 -16.01 18.67
CA ASP A 267 -1.45 -17.14 17.94
C ASP A 267 -1.90 -17.20 16.47
N ILE A 268 -3.15 -16.82 16.17
CA ILE A 268 -3.66 -16.74 14.80
C ILE A 268 -2.92 -15.65 14.01
N ILE A 269 -2.69 -14.48 14.62
CA ILE A 269 -1.93 -13.37 13.99
C ILE A 269 -0.51 -13.83 13.68
N LEU A 270 0.17 -14.48 14.63
CA LEU A 270 1.53 -14.99 14.43
C LEU A 270 1.61 -15.99 13.27
N ARG A 271 0.66 -16.92 13.18
CA ARG A 271 0.58 -17.86 12.05
C ARG A 271 0.36 -17.13 10.73
N SER A 272 -0.46 -16.07 10.73
CA SER A 272 -0.73 -15.26 9.53
C SER A 272 0.50 -14.47 9.07
N ILE A 273 1.29 -13.91 10.00
CA ILE A 273 2.54 -13.21 9.65
C ILE A 273 3.57 -14.21 9.10
N HIS A 274 3.69 -15.38 9.74
CA HIS A 274 4.59 -16.44 9.33
C HIS A 274 4.21 -17.03 7.96
N SER A 275 2.93 -17.27 7.68
CA SER A 275 2.48 -17.84 6.41
C SER A 275 2.63 -16.89 5.23
N GLN A 276 2.58 -15.57 5.49
CA GLN A 276 2.77 -14.56 4.46
C GLN A 276 4.25 -14.26 4.15
N ASP A 277 5.18 -14.80 4.95
CA ASP A 277 6.65 -14.60 4.84
C ASP A 277 7.05 -13.12 4.67
N VAL A 278 6.44 -12.26 5.49
CA VAL A 278 6.52 -10.80 5.32
C VAL A 278 7.58 -10.18 6.22
N LEU A 279 7.74 -10.74 7.43
CA LEU A 279 8.60 -10.22 8.49
C LEU A 279 9.23 -11.39 9.24
N ALA A 280 10.52 -11.26 9.55
CA ALA A 280 11.17 -12.17 10.48
C ALA A 280 10.60 -11.96 11.89
N ILE A 281 10.20 -13.05 12.54
CA ILE A 281 9.60 -13.02 13.87
C ILE A 281 10.62 -13.51 14.90
N THR A 282 10.97 -12.66 15.85
CA THR A 282 11.84 -13.02 16.98
C THR A 282 10.99 -13.29 18.21
N SER A 283 10.97 -14.53 18.69
CA SER A 283 10.28 -14.87 19.93
C SER A 283 11.18 -14.61 21.13
N HIS A 284 10.98 -13.50 21.82
CA HIS A 284 11.75 -13.14 23.01
C HIS A 284 10.90 -12.33 23.99
N THR A 285 11.01 -12.64 25.28
CA THR A 285 10.29 -11.91 26.32
C THR A 285 11.08 -10.66 26.68
N ILE A 286 10.58 -9.50 26.26
CA ILE A 286 11.14 -8.21 26.66
C ILE A 286 10.35 -7.66 27.85
N PRO A 287 10.95 -7.55 29.05
CA PRO A 287 10.33 -6.88 30.18
C PRO A 287 9.96 -5.44 29.82
N SER A 288 8.88 -4.94 30.41
CA SER A 288 8.44 -3.56 30.21
C SER A 288 8.52 -2.79 31.52
N VAL A 289 9.12 -1.61 31.49
CA VAL A 289 9.17 -0.72 32.65
C VAL A 289 8.72 0.69 32.28
N PRO A 290 7.97 1.37 33.17
CA PRO A 290 7.52 2.73 32.92
C PRO A 290 8.70 3.70 32.95
N TRP A 291 8.65 4.76 32.13
CA TRP A 291 9.72 5.76 32.02
C TRP A 291 10.17 6.39 33.34
N ASN A 292 9.28 6.50 34.33
CA ASN A 292 9.56 7.12 35.63
C ASN A 292 10.38 6.24 36.57
N SER A 293 10.59 4.97 36.22
CA SER A 293 11.37 4.01 37.02
C SER A 293 12.85 3.97 36.65
N VAL A 294 13.26 4.69 35.60
CA VAL A 294 14.62 4.61 35.04
C VAL A 294 15.31 5.98 35.09
N GLN A 295 16.62 5.97 35.30
CA GLN A 295 17.44 7.18 35.36
C GLN A 295 17.40 7.98 34.05
N VAL A 296 17.59 9.29 34.16
CA VAL A 296 17.53 10.27 33.04
C VAL A 296 18.52 9.94 31.91
N GLU A 297 19.67 9.35 32.24
CA GLU A 297 20.73 9.02 31.27
C GLU A 297 20.33 7.89 30.32
N ILE A 298 19.42 7.02 30.76
CA ILE A 298 18.87 5.90 29.99
C ILE A 298 17.60 6.34 29.21
N ASN A 299 17.07 7.53 29.53
CA ASN A 299 15.90 8.09 28.88
C ASN A 299 16.29 8.66 27.52
N LEU A 300 16.10 7.88 26.46
CA LEU A 300 16.40 8.25 25.06
C LEU A 300 15.78 9.60 24.65
N HIS A 301 14.58 9.93 25.13
CA HIS A 301 13.95 11.21 24.80
C HIS A 301 14.61 12.38 25.52
N GLN A 302 14.82 12.31 26.83
CA GLN A 302 15.51 13.37 27.58
C GLN A 302 16.97 13.49 27.14
N GLY A 303 17.66 12.36 26.92
CA GLY A 303 18.99 12.30 26.35
C GLY A 303 19.05 13.00 24.99
N ARG A 304 18.08 12.75 24.10
CA ARG A 304 17.97 13.47 22.81
C ARG A 304 17.71 14.96 23.01
N GLN A 305 16.82 15.36 23.91
CA GLN A 305 16.58 16.79 24.18
C GLN A 305 17.82 17.49 24.73
N GLN A 306 18.52 16.86 25.67
CA GLN A 306 19.77 17.36 26.23
C GLN A 306 20.87 17.42 25.17
N PHE A 307 20.99 16.39 24.33
CA PHE A 307 21.91 16.36 23.20
C PHE A 307 21.60 17.51 22.25
N MET A 308 20.35 17.66 21.78
CA MET A 308 19.96 18.77 20.91
C MET A 308 20.21 20.13 21.55
N ALA A 309 19.94 20.30 22.86
CA ALA A 309 20.21 21.54 23.58
C ALA A 309 21.71 21.83 23.68
N ARG A 310 22.54 20.84 23.98
CA ARG A 310 24.01 20.95 24.02
C ARG A 310 24.57 21.25 22.64
N THR A 311 24.12 20.53 21.61
CA THR A 311 24.51 20.76 20.20
C THR A 311 24.14 22.17 19.76
N LYS A 312 22.94 22.67 20.09
CA LYS A 312 22.55 24.07 19.83
C LYS A 312 23.47 25.07 20.54
N ARG A 313 23.81 24.85 21.82
CA ARG A 313 24.75 25.72 22.55
C ARG A 313 26.14 25.72 21.92
N LEU A 314 26.62 24.56 21.50
CA LEU A 314 27.90 24.41 20.82
C LEU A 314 27.90 25.11 19.45
N LEU A 315 26.83 24.95 18.67
CA LEU A 315 26.60 25.69 17.42
C LEU A 315 26.63 27.21 17.64
N SER A 316 25.97 27.70 18.70
CA SER A 316 25.93 29.12 19.04
C SER A 316 27.26 29.67 19.59
N SER A 317 28.16 28.81 20.08
CA SER A 317 29.44 29.23 20.65
C SER A 317 30.48 29.63 19.59
N GLY A 318 30.29 29.26 18.32
CA GLY A 318 31.23 29.56 17.22
C GLY A 318 32.57 28.80 17.30
N ASN A 319 32.78 27.97 18.33
CA ASN A 319 34.05 27.32 18.62
C ASN A 319 34.25 25.98 17.87
N ILE A 320 33.26 25.54 17.09
CA ILE A 320 33.33 24.28 16.34
C ILE A 320 33.45 24.58 14.84
N PRO A 321 34.50 24.06 14.16
CA PRO A 321 34.64 24.16 12.71
C PRO A 321 33.39 23.67 11.97
N PHE A 322 32.98 24.39 10.93
CA PHE A 322 31.80 24.06 10.11
C PHE A 322 31.77 22.61 9.61
N ALA A 323 32.93 22.03 9.26
CA ALA A 323 33.01 20.65 8.80
C ALA A 323 32.50 19.64 9.84
N ILE A 324 32.77 19.88 11.13
CA ILE A 324 32.28 19.04 12.23
C ILE A 324 30.79 19.29 12.46
N LEU A 325 30.35 20.55 12.37
CA LEU A 325 28.93 20.91 12.51
C LEU A 325 28.07 20.26 11.41
N PHE A 326 28.56 20.23 10.18
CA PHE A 326 27.91 19.58 9.04
C PHE A 326 27.75 18.07 9.27
N GLN A 327 28.79 17.40 9.79
CA GLN A 327 28.72 15.98 10.13
C GLN A 327 27.76 15.70 11.28
N VAL A 328 27.74 16.54 12.32
CA VAL A 328 26.81 16.41 13.45
C VAL A 328 25.36 16.62 13.01
N GLN A 329 25.10 17.55 12.09
CA GLN A 329 23.76 17.76 11.55
C GLN A 329 23.28 16.56 10.71
N ALA A 330 24.19 15.82 10.07
CA ALA A 330 23.85 14.60 9.33
C ALA A 330 23.48 13.40 10.24
N LEU A 331 23.79 13.47 11.53
CA LEU A 331 23.53 12.42 12.53
C LEU A 331 22.21 12.61 13.30
N VAL A 332 21.49 13.73 13.12
CA VAL A 332 20.28 14.14 13.89
C VAL A 332 19.03 14.14 13.03
#